data_AF-A0A1X7TDQ8-F1
#
_entry.id   AF-A0A1X7TDQ8-F1
#
_cell.length_a   1.000
_cell.length_b   1.000
_cell.length_c   1.000
_cell.angle_alpha   90.00
_cell.angle_beta   90.00
_cell.angle_gamma   90.00
#
_symmetry.space_group_name_H-M   'P 1'
#
loop_
_entity.id
_entity.type
_entity.pdbx_description
1 polymer ?
#
loop_
_entity_poly.entity_id
_entity_poly.type
_entity_poly.pdbx_seq_one_letter_code
_entity_poly.pdbx_strand_id
1 'polypeptide(L)'
;DNTYYIDKCTELEKCIEMNSTLQEVKIKYEGGNEITSIIISVIRGVTRNKTITSLGIDLTTHINFNVLAPPPPLPDGVIEQLLKDNNTLQALSLNISNELLPSSLTIVEVNTPLTALEIGGWRNSSELMTSSLLPHIKGLLCLILHDPYPPHLLFLSHPSLHTLTLPLDTVESATELFTILQTNTTLKALSVKIKDLNSSMHSLEEESRMGSSSSSLVLHMLMQDLQNALNVAKVYYSLYNGIQNILTENQTLKYLEIDNDI
;
A
#
# COMPACT_ATOMS: atom_id res chain seq x y z
N ASP A 1 -19.76 -4.60 -27.67
CA ASP A 1 -19.60 -3.25 -28.26
C ASP A 1 -18.71 -2.38 -27.42
N ASN A 2 -17.53 -2.05 -27.94
CA ASN A 2 -16.54 -1.21 -27.28
C ASN A 2 -16.98 0.27 -27.21
N THR A 3 -17.75 0.73 -28.20
CA THR A 3 -18.28 2.11 -28.28
C THR A 3 -19.25 2.45 -27.15
N TYR A 4 -20.14 1.53 -26.79
CA TYR A 4 -21.08 1.73 -25.67
C TYR A 4 -20.37 1.92 -24.32
N TYR A 5 -19.29 1.18 -24.08
CA TYR A 5 -18.50 1.30 -22.85
C TYR A 5 -17.71 2.61 -22.78
N ILE A 6 -17.15 3.07 -23.90
CA ILE A 6 -16.46 4.36 -23.98
C ILE A 6 -17.41 5.52 -23.66
N ASP A 7 -18.63 5.46 -24.20
CA ASP A 7 -19.65 6.48 -23.94
C ASP A 7 -20.02 6.54 -22.44
N LYS A 8 -20.17 5.37 -21.80
CA LYS A 8 -20.45 5.28 -20.35
C LYS A 8 -19.30 5.78 -19.48
N CYS A 9 -18.07 5.49 -19.86
CA CYS A 9 -16.87 6.01 -19.18
C CYS A 9 -16.80 7.54 -19.26
N THR A 10 -17.09 8.11 -20.43
CA THR A 10 -17.13 9.56 -20.64
C THR A 10 -18.26 10.22 -19.84
N GLU A 11 -19.42 9.58 -19.76
CA GLU A 11 -20.54 10.04 -18.94
C GLU A 11 -20.15 10.07 -17.45
N LEU A 12 -19.50 9.00 -16.95
CA LEU A 12 -19.01 8.92 -15.57
C LEU A 12 -17.99 10.03 -15.26
N GLU A 13 -17.00 10.25 -16.13
CA GLU A 13 -16.00 11.32 -15.99
C GLU A 13 -16.69 12.68 -15.80
N LYS A 14 -17.64 13.02 -16.68
CA LYS A 14 -18.38 14.28 -16.62
C LYS A 14 -19.26 14.40 -15.38
N CYS A 15 -19.92 13.32 -14.98
CA CYS A 15 -20.74 13.30 -13.77
C CYS A 15 -19.91 13.59 -12.52
N ILE A 16 -18.71 13.02 -12.41
CA ILE A 16 -17.78 13.30 -11.30
C ILE A 16 -17.28 14.74 -11.40
N GLU A 17 -16.83 15.17 -12.58
CA GLU A 17 -16.32 16.53 -12.82
C GLU A 17 -17.33 17.61 -12.41
N MET A 18 -18.60 17.46 -12.79
CA MET A 18 -19.64 18.47 -12.58
C MET A 18 -20.28 18.45 -11.19
N ASN A 19 -20.03 17.40 -10.38
CA ASN A 19 -20.69 17.29 -9.09
C ASN A 19 -20.05 18.24 -8.06
N SER A 20 -20.80 19.25 -7.62
CA SER A 20 -20.34 20.25 -6.66
C SER A 20 -20.56 19.88 -5.19
N THR A 21 -21.16 18.71 -4.92
CA THR A 21 -21.49 18.25 -3.56
C THR A 21 -20.66 17.06 -3.12
N LEU A 22 -20.09 16.33 -4.08
CA LEU A 22 -19.30 15.12 -3.83
C LEU A 22 -17.95 15.51 -3.24
N GLN A 23 -17.65 14.99 -2.06
CA GLN A 23 -16.39 15.22 -1.34
C GLN A 23 -15.50 13.98 -1.30
N GLU A 24 -16.11 12.79 -1.34
CA GLU A 24 -15.41 11.52 -1.26
C GLU A 24 -15.86 10.61 -2.40
N VAL A 25 -14.87 9.98 -3.04
CA VAL A 25 -15.09 8.95 -4.05
C VAL A 25 -14.32 7.72 -3.63
N LYS A 26 -15.04 6.63 -3.36
CA LYS A 26 -14.44 5.32 -3.12
C LYS A 26 -14.92 4.34 -4.17
N ILE A 27 -13.99 3.69 -4.84
CA ILE A 27 -14.27 2.68 -5.86
C ILE A 27 -13.60 1.40 -5.44
N LYS A 28 -14.43 0.38 -5.23
CA LYS A 28 -14.00 -0.99 -5.10
C LYS A 28 -14.45 -1.73 -6.34
N TYR A 29 -13.50 -2.30 -7.08
CA TYR A 29 -13.82 -3.05 -8.28
C TYR A 29 -13.11 -4.40 -8.29
N GLU A 30 -13.90 -5.43 -8.53
CA GLU A 30 -13.45 -6.81 -8.71
C GLU A 30 -13.92 -7.24 -10.11
N GLY A 31 -13.02 -7.36 -11.09
CA GLY A 31 -13.42 -7.69 -12.46
C GLY A 31 -12.28 -7.72 -13.48
N GLY A 32 -12.64 -7.93 -14.75
CA GLY A 32 -11.72 -8.14 -15.87
C GLY A 32 -11.39 -6.86 -16.66
N ASN A 33 -11.52 -6.93 -17.98
CA ASN A 33 -10.87 -6.02 -18.93
C ASN A 33 -11.33 -4.55 -18.88
N GLU A 34 -12.51 -4.25 -18.33
CA GLU A 34 -13.07 -2.89 -18.31
C GLU A 34 -12.48 -2.01 -17.19
N ILE A 35 -11.76 -2.61 -16.23
CA ILE A 35 -11.24 -1.97 -15.02
C ILE A 35 -10.45 -0.70 -15.33
N THR A 36 -9.54 -0.77 -16.31
CA THR A 36 -8.63 0.30 -16.70
C THR A 36 -9.38 1.53 -17.20
N SER A 37 -10.41 1.34 -18.02
CA SER A 37 -11.21 2.44 -18.59
C SER A 37 -12.01 3.21 -17.54
N ILE A 38 -12.56 2.49 -16.56
CA ILE A 38 -13.32 3.06 -15.45
C ILE A 38 -12.38 3.90 -14.58
N ILE A 39 -11.22 3.36 -14.21
CA ILE A 39 -10.24 4.06 -13.36
C ILE A 39 -9.74 5.33 -14.03
N ILE A 40 -9.38 5.27 -15.32
CA ILE A 40 -8.95 6.45 -16.07
C ILE A 40 -10.01 7.54 -16.02
N SER A 41 -11.27 7.17 -16.23
CA SER A 41 -12.40 8.13 -16.24
C SER A 41 -12.64 8.74 -14.87
N VAL A 42 -12.52 7.94 -13.81
CA VAL A 42 -12.66 8.40 -12.42
C VAL A 42 -11.52 9.34 -12.06
N ILE A 43 -10.28 8.96 -12.33
CA ILE A 43 -9.11 9.79 -12.05
C ILE A 43 -9.24 11.12 -12.78
N ARG A 44 -9.57 11.12 -14.07
CA ARG A 44 -9.78 12.35 -14.84
C ARG A 44 -10.89 13.23 -14.28
N GLY A 45 -12.03 12.63 -13.93
CA GLY A 45 -13.16 13.34 -13.33
C GLY A 45 -12.78 13.97 -12.00
N VAL A 46 -12.09 13.22 -11.12
CA VAL A 46 -11.62 13.70 -9.82
C VAL A 46 -10.57 14.80 -9.97
N THR A 47 -9.62 14.69 -10.90
CA THR A 47 -8.61 15.71 -11.17
C THR A 47 -9.23 17.07 -11.55
N ARG A 48 -10.33 17.05 -12.31
CA ARG A 48 -11.02 18.28 -12.73
C ARG A 48 -12.00 18.80 -11.67
N ASN A 49 -12.55 17.91 -10.86
CA ASN A 49 -13.45 18.27 -9.78
C ASN A 49 -12.73 19.10 -8.71
N LYS A 50 -13.41 20.14 -8.19
CA LYS A 50 -12.85 21.09 -7.21
C LYS A 50 -13.43 20.97 -5.79
N THR A 51 -14.26 19.96 -5.55
CA THR A 51 -14.93 19.71 -4.27
C THR A 51 -14.51 18.40 -3.63
N ILE A 52 -14.02 17.44 -4.42
CA ILE A 52 -13.53 16.15 -3.93
C ILE A 52 -12.21 16.36 -3.20
N THR A 53 -12.19 15.88 -1.95
CA THR A 53 -11.06 15.94 -1.04
C THR A 53 -10.51 14.55 -0.70
N SER A 54 -11.27 13.48 -0.98
CA SER A 54 -10.87 12.09 -0.70
C SER A 54 -11.13 11.17 -1.90
N LEU A 55 -10.13 10.37 -2.26
CA LEU A 55 -10.21 9.36 -3.31
C LEU A 55 -9.65 8.03 -2.79
N GLY A 56 -10.46 6.98 -2.85
CA GLY A 56 -10.05 5.60 -2.60
C GLY A 56 -10.24 4.73 -3.83
N ILE A 57 -9.19 4.06 -4.26
CA ILE A 57 -9.19 3.12 -5.38
C ILE A 57 -8.74 1.76 -4.84
N ASP A 58 -9.65 0.80 -4.85
CA ASP A 58 -9.42 -0.58 -4.42
C ASP A 58 -9.70 -1.54 -5.58
N LEU A 59 -8.63 -2.08 -6.15
CA LEU A 59 -8.65 -2.93 -7.32
C LEU A 59 -8.08 -4.29 -6.96
N THR A 60 -8.95 -5.29 -7.01
CA THR A 60 -8.54 -6.68 -6.86
C THR A 60 -8.81 -7.41 -8.16
N THR A 61 -7.74 -7.83 -8.83
CA THR A 61 -7.85 -8.78 -9.94
C THR A 61 -8.06 -10.17 -9.36
N HIS A 62 -9.26 -10.72 -9.52
CA HIS A 62 -9.39 -12.17 -9.41
C HIS A 62 -8.85 -12.74 -10.71
N ILE A 63 -7.66 -13.32 -10.68
CA ILE A 63 -7.18 -14.19 -11.76
C ILE A 63 -8.07 -15.43 -11.72
N ASN A 64 -9.29 -15.32 -12.22
CA ASN A 64 -10.10 -16.48 -12.52
C ASN A 64 -9.35 -17.16 -13.66
N PHE A 65 -8.83 -18.37 -13.41
CA PHE A 65 -8.09 -19.22 -14.36
C PHE A 65 -8.82 -19.47 -15.70
N ASN A 66 -10.04 -18.94 -15.87
CA ASN A 66 -10.88 -19.03 -17.07
C ASN A 66 -10.94 -17.74 -17.91
N VAL A 67 -10.27 -16.64 -17.52
CA VAL A 67 -10.23 -15.40 -18.32
C VAL A 67 -9.00 -15.40 -19.24
N LEU A 68 -9.23 -15.24 -20.55
CA LEU A 68 -8.24 -15.45 -21.61
C LEU A 68 -7.12 -14.38 -21.68
N ALA A 69 -7.22 -13.27 -20.94
CA ALA A 69 -6.20 -12.22 -20.89
C ALA A 69 -6.34 -11.39 -19.60
N PRO A 70 -5.23 -10.99 -18.96
CA PRO A 70 -5.26 -10.02 -17.87
C PRO A 70 -5.71 -8.64 -18.39
N PRO A 71 -6.36 -7.82 -17.55
CA PRO A 71 -6.68 -6.44 -17.89
C PRO A 71 -5.41 -5.66 -18.27
N PRO A 72 -5.50 -4.71 -19.22
CA PRO A 72 -4.35 -3.90 -19.59
C PRO A 72 -3.93 -2.97 -18.43
N PRO A 73 -2.63 -2.72 -18.24
CA PRO A 73 -2.15 -1.80 -17.21
C PRO A 73 -2.66 -0.38 -17.46
N LEU A 74 -2.66 0.44 -16.41
CA LEU A 74 -2.95 1.85 -16.50
C LEU A 74 -1.93 2.54 -17.42
N PRO A 75 -2.36 3.48 -18.28
CA PRO A 75 -1.44 4.28 -19.07
C PRO A 75 -0.49 5.09 -18.18
N ASP A 76 0.75 5.25 -18.65
CA ASP A 76 1.75 6.11 -18.01
C ASP A 76 1.19 7.53 -17.82
N GLY A 77 1.45 8.13 -16.66
CA GLY A 77 1.11 9.53 -16.38
C GLY A 77 -0.27 9.74 -15.78
N VAL A 78 -1.16 8.75 -15.72
CA VAL A 78 -2.52 8.94 -15.19
C VAL A 78 -2.50 9.27 -13.69
N ILE A 79 -1.69 8.55 -12.92
CA ILE A 79 -1.54 8.77 -11.47
C ILE A 79 -0.71 10.03 -11.22
N GLU A 80 0.35 10.25 -12.00
CA GLU A 80 1.20 11.44 -11.95
C GLU A 80 0.36 12.70 -12.21
N GLN A 81 -0.53 12.67 -13.20
CA GLN A 81 -1.40 13.79 -13.53
C GLN A 81 -2.38 14.09 -12.39
N LEU A 82 -2.96 13.07 -11.76
CA LEU A 82 -3.80 13.26 -10.57
C LEU A 82 -3.03 14.01 -9.47
N LEU A 83 -1.81 13.56 -9.17
CA LEU A 83 -0.98 14.11 -8.09
C LEU A 83 -0.35 15.47 -8.41
N LYS A 84 -0.26 15.81 -9.68
CA LYS A 84 0.29 17.09 -10.15
C LYS A 84 -0.78 18.15 -10.34
N ASP A 85 -1.91 17.80 -10.93
CA ASP A 85 -2.94 18.76 -11.36
C ASP A 85 -4.06 18.94 -10.32
N ASN A 86 -4.25 17.99 -9.40
CA ASN A 86 -5.28 18.10 -8.37
C ASN A 86 -4.79 18.96 -7.18
N ASN A 87 -5.53 20.01 -6.86
CA ASN A 87 -5.21 20.95 -5.79
C ASN A 87 -6.19 20.92 -4.59
N THR A 88 -7.12 19.97 -4.57
CA THR A 88 -8.17 19.86 -3.54
C THR A 88 -8.11 18.56 -2.76
N LEU A 89 -7.53 17.51 -3.34
CA LEU A 89 -7.41 16.20 -2.75
C LEU A 89 -6.45 16.25 -1.55
N GLN A 90 -6.95 15.78 -0.41
CA GLN A 90 -6.23 15.75 0.87
C GLN A 90 -6.00 14.32 1.35
N ALA A 91 -6.85 13.38 0.95
CA ALA A 91 -6.76 11.97 1.30
C ALA A 91 -6.75 11.11 0.03
N LEU A 92 -5.81 10.17 -0.03
CA LEU A 92 -5.65 9.25 -1.15
C LEU A 92 -5.41 7.83 -0.65
N SER A 93 -6.20 6.87 -1.11
CA SER A 93 -6.02 5.44 -0.84
C SER A 93 -5.89 4.68 -2.15
N LEU A 94 -4.76 3.99 -2.33
CA LEU A 94 -4.40 3.27 -3.55
C LEU A 94 -4.07 1.82 -3.23
N ASN A 95 -5.05 0.94 -3.35
CA ASN A 95 -4.86 -0.50 -3.39
C ASN A 95 -4.94 -0.97 -4.84
N ILE A 96 -3.82 -0.92 -5.56
CA ILE A 96 -3.70 -1.31 -6.97
C ILE A 96 -2.60 -2.35 -7.10
N SER A 97 -2.91 -3.52 -7.66
CA SER A 97 -1.92 -4.57 -7.93
C SER A 97 -0.83 -4.08 -8.88
N ASN A 98 0.44 -4.48 -8.67
CA ASN A 98 1.55 -4.16 -9.57
C ASN A 98 1.30 -4.53 -11.04
N GLU A 99 0.48 -5.55 -11.31
CA GLU A 99 0.06 -5.97 -12.66
C GLU A 99 -0.77 -4.91 -13.41
N LEU A 100 -1.49 -4.06 -12.68
CA LEU A 100 -2.32 -2.98 -13.21
C LEU A 100 -1.58 -1.65 -13.27
N LEU A 101 -0.42 -1.54 -12.64
CA LEU A 101 0.40 -0.34 -12.69
C LEU A 101 1.17 -0.28 -14.03
N PRO A 102 1.48 0.94 -14.50
CA PRO A 102 2.42 1.09 -15.61
C PRO A 102 3.77 0.45 -15.27
N SER A 103 4.45 -0.06 -16.30
CA SER A 103 5.74 -0.77 -16.15
C SER A 103 6.84 0.10 -15.56
N SER A 104 6.71 1.42 -15.69
CA SER A 104 7.59 2.41 -15.06
C SER A 104 6.75 3.53 -14.48
N LEU A 105 6.58 3.53 -13.15
CA LEU A 105 5.91 4.60 -12.43
C LEU A 105 6.96 5.63 -12.02
N THR A 106 6.97 6.80 -12.64
CA THR A 106 7.99 7.84 -12.39
C THR A 106 7.31 9.11 -11.94
N ILE A 107 6.97 9.15 -10.66
CA ILE A 107 6.39 10.34 -10.03
C ILE A 107 7.53 11.29 -9.68
N VAL A 108 7.65 12.37 -10.44
CA VAL A 108 8.71 13.38 -10.20
C VAL A 108 8.19 14.54 -9.36
N GLU A 109 6.91 14.86 -9.46
CA GLU A 109 6.29 16.07 -8.90
C GLU A 109 4.92 15.75 -8.33
N VAL A 110 4.71 16.07 -7.04
CA VAL A 110 3.42 16.00 -6.37
C VAL A 110 3.10 17.39 -5.82
N ASN A 111 2.06 18.01 -6.37
CA ASN A 111 1.57 19.34 -5.96
C ASN A 111 0.27 19.27 -5.16
N THR A 112 -0.36 18.10 -5.14
CA THR A 112 -1.58 17.85 -4.38
C THR A 112 -1.33 17.97 -2.87
N PRO A 113 -2.20 18.67 -2.12
CA PRO A 113 -2.03 18.89 -0.68
C PRO A 113 -2.43 17.65 0.15
N LEU A 114 -1.81 16.51 -0.13
CA LEU A 114 -2.08 15.25 0.56
C LEU A 114 -1.62 15.31 2.03
N THR A 115 -2.57 15.09 2.92
CA THR A 115 -2.35 14.98 4.37
C THR A 115 -2.52 13.55 4.85
N ALA A 116 -3.27 12.72 4.11
CA ALA A 116 -3.47 11.31 4.41
C ALA A 116 -3.23 10.44 3.16
N LEU A 117 -2.47 9.36 3.34
CA LEU A 117 -2.13 8.44 2.28
C LEU A 117 -2.24 7.00 2.78
N GLU A 118 -2.92 6.17 2.02
CA GLU A 118 -2.94 4.71 2.19
C GLU A 118 -2.42 4.07 0.90
N ILE A 119 -1.44 3.17 1.03
CA ILE A 119 -0.87 2.44 -0.11
C ILE A 119 -0.93 0.93 0.15
N GLY A 120 -1.41 0.21 -0.86
CA GLY A 120 -1.50 -1.24 -0.87
C GLY A 120 -2.79 -1.75 -0.25
N GLY A 121 -2.84 -3.07 -0.10
CA GLY A 121 -3.93 -3.78 0.53
C GLY A 121 -3.58 -5.24 0.73
N TRP A 122 -4.43 -5.98 1.42
CA TRP A 122 -4.14 -7.34 1.93
C TRP A 122 -3.51 -8.31 0.90
N ARG A 123 -3.93 -8.25 -0.38
CA ARG A 123 -3.56 -9.24 -1.41
C ARG A 123 -2.55 -8.73 -2.44
N ASN A 124 -2.19 -7.46 -2.42
CA ASN A 124 -1.48 -6.80 -3.50
C ASN A 124 -0.16 -6.21 -3.00
N SER A 125 0.95 -6.64 -3.60
CA SER A 125 2.21 -5.91 -3.44
C SER A 125 2.04 -4.50 -4.00
N SER A 126 2.51 -3.54 -3.22
CA SER A 126 2.47 -2.11 -3.49
C SER A 126 3.86 -1.47 -3.40
N GLU A 127 4.91 -2.30 -3.47
CA GLU A 127 6.31 -1.90 -3.37
C GLU A 127 6.67 -0.81 -4.40
N LEU A 128 6.20 -0.97 -5.65
CA LEU A 128 6.41 0.02 -6.71
C LEU A 128 5.75 1.36 -6.40
N MET A 129 4.52 1.34 -5.89
CA MET A 129 3.82 2.57 -5.49
C MET A 129 4.50 3.22 -4.29
N THR A 130 4.85 2.45 -3.27
CA THR A 130 5.44 2.97 -2.04
C THR A 130 6.81 3.59 -2.31
N SER A 131 7.67 2.92 -3.09
CA SER A 131 9.00 3.43 -3.45
C SER A 131 8.96 4.66 -4.36
N SER A 132 8.00 4.73 -5.28
CA SER A 132 7.91 5.82 -6.27
C SER A 132 7.15 7.03 -5.78
N LEU A 133 6.11 6.86 -4.95
CA LEU A 133 5.23 7.95 -4.52
C LEU A 133 5.71 8.61 -3.23
N LEU A 134 6.10 7.80 -2.25
CA LEU A 134 6.32 8.25 -0.88
C LEU A 134 7.40 9.36 -0.78
N PRO A 135 8.57 9.27 -1.43
CA PRO A 135 9.61 10.30 -1.31
C PRO A 135 9.21 11.68 -1.83
N HIS A 136 8.18 11.77 -2.68
CA HIS A 136 7.78 12.99 -3.37
C HIS A 136 6.63 13.73 -2.68
N ILE A 137 5.95 13.10 -1.72
CA ILE A 137 4.88 13.73 -0.94
C ILE A 137 5.47 14.57 0.19
N LYS A 138 4.89 15.74 0.44
CA LYS A 138 5.28 16.63 1.53
C LYS A 138 4.08 16.91 2.42
N GLY A 139 4.34 17.10 3.72
CA GLY A 139 3.30 17.50 4.67
C GLY A 139 2.32 16.39 5.06
N LEU A 140 2.67 15.13 4.80
CA LEU A 140 1.85 13.99 5.17
C LEU A 140 1.73 13.87 6.70
N LEU A 141 0.51 13.73 7.20
CA LEU A 141 0.19 13.58 8.63
C LEU A 141 -0.29 12.17 8.97
N CYS A 142 -0.91 11.48 8.03
CA CYS A 142 -1.40 10.11 8.19
C CYS A 142 -0.86 9.23 7.07
N LEU A 143 -0.23 8.11 7.44
CA LEU A 143 0.30 7.14 6.51
C LEU A 143 -0.13 5.73 6.92
N ILE A 144 -0.75 5.00 6.00
CA ILE A 144 -1.12 3.59 6.16
C ILE A 144 -0.43 2.81 5.05
N LEU A 145 0.45 1.89 5.44
CA LEU A 145 1.11 0.98 4.52
C LEU A 145 0.64 -0.45 4.81
N HIS A 146 0.45 -1.23 3.75
CA HIS A 146 0.14 -2.66 3.84
C HIS A 146 1.35 -3.55 3.53
N ASP A 147 2.44 -2.97 3.04
CA ASP A 147 3.73 -3.62 2.88
C ASP A 147 4.81 -3.03 3.80
N PRO A 148 5.81 -3.83 4.21
CA PRO A 148 6.93 -3.33 4.99
C PRO A 148 7.69 -2.24 4.24
N TYR A 149 8.15 -1.23 5.00
CA TYR A 149 8.95 -0.13 4.46
C TYR A 149 10.00 0.31 5.49
N PRO A 150 11.24 0.65 5.09
CA PRO A 150 12.29 1.01 6.04
C PRO A 150 11.92 2.23 6.90
N PRO A 151 11.84 2.08 8.24
CA PRO A 151 11.44 3.17 9.13
C PRO A 151 12.33 4.42 9.01
N HIS A 152 13.66 4.27 8.87
CA HIS A 152 14.53 5.43 8.71
C HIS A 152 14.17 6.26 7.47
N LEU A 153 13.91 5.64 6.32
CA LEU A 153 13.52 6.35 5.10
C LEU A 153 12.17 7.07 5.27
N LEU A 154 11.24 6.42 5.99
CA LEU A 154 9.92 6.95 6.26
C LEU A 154 9.99 8.23 7.10
N PHE A 155 10.71 8.20 8.23
CA PHE A 155 10.82 9.36 9.13
C PHE A 155 11.79 10.43 8.63
N LEU A 156 12.75 10.09 7.77
CA LEU A 156 13.56 11.08 7.04
C LEU A 156 12.69 11.90 6.06
N SER A 157 11.79 11.24 5.34
CA SER A 157 10.92 11.88 4.35
C SER A 157 9.72 12.58 5.00
N HIS A 158 9.16 12.00 6.07
CA HIS A 158 7.93 12.46 6.71
C HIS A 158 8.08 12.62 8.24
N PRO A 159 8.92 13.55 8.72
CA PRO A 159 9.12 13.76 10.16
C PRO A 159 7.87 14.29 10.89
N SER A 160 6.87 14.79 10.17
CA SER A 160 5.65 15.40 10.73
C SER A 160 4.47 14.44 10.87
N LEU A 161 4.67 13.14 10.66
CA LEU A 161 3.59 12.15 10.78
C LEU A 161 2.99 12.14 12.18
N HIS A 162 1.66 12.12 12.24
CA HIS A 162 0.87 11.97 13.45
C HIS A 162 0.33 10.55 13.61
N THR A 163 -0.02 9.90 12.50
CA THR A 163 -0.58 8.55 12.48
C THR A 163 0.21 7.69 11.51
N LEU A 164 0.62 6.50 11.94
CA LEU A 164 1.33 5.53 11.13
C LEU A 164 0.75 4.14 11.35
N THR A 165 0.39 3.46 10.25
CA THR A 165 0.20 2.01 10.22
C THR A 165 1.34 1.41 9.39
N LEU A 166 2.17 0.56 10.01
CA LEU A 166 3.35 0.00 9.36
C LEU A 166 3.49 -1.50 9.67
N PRO A 167 3.54 -2.36 8.64
CA PRO A 167 3.89 -3.76 8.82
C PRO A 167 5.40 -3.92 9.06
N LEU A 168 5.77 -4.83 9.95
CA LEU A 168 7.15 -5.20 10.22
C LEU A 168 7.36 -6.68 9.87
N ASP A 169 8.44 -6.94 9.16
CA ASP A 169 8.85 -8.27 8.68
C ASP A 169 10.20 -8.73 9.25
N THR A 170 10.96 -7.81 9.84
CA THR A 170 12.36 -8.00 10.23
C THR A 170 12.62 -7.44 11.63
N VAL A 171 13.62 -8.01 12.30
CA VAL A 171 14.05 -7.56 13.63
C VAL A 171 14.68 -6.18 13.55
N GLU A 172 15.40 -5.93 12.46
CA GLU A 172 16.09 -4.69 12.14
C GLU A 172 15.10 -3.55 11.97
N SER A 173 14.04 -3.73 11.17
CA SER A 173 12.99 -2.71 11.01
C SER A 173 12.25 -2.45 12.32
N ALA A 174 11.95 -3.48 13.11
CA ALA A 174 11.34 -3.30 14.43
C ALA A 174 12.25 -2.48 15.35
N THR A 175 13.50 -2.89 15.54
CA THR A 175 14.46 -2.22 16.42
C THR A 175 14.70 -0.77 15.99
N GLU A 176 14.81 -0.54 14.68
CA GLU A 176 14.98 0.79 14.10
C GLU A 176 13.77 1.68 14.37
N LEU A 177 12.55 1.18 14.13
CA LEU A 177 11.31 1.91 14.41
C LEU A 177 11.28 2.38 15.87
N PHE A 178 11.51 1.48 16.82
CA PHE A 178 11.49 1.82 18.24
C PHE A 178 12.59 2.81 18.64
N THR A 179 13.77 2.71 18.04
CA THR A 179 14.86 3.67 18.26
C THR A 179 14.47 5.06 17.77
N ILE A 180 13.86 5.18 16.59
CA ILE A 180 13.39 6.47 16.06
C ILE A 180 12.31 7.06 16.97
N LEU A 181 11.38 6.23 17.42
CA LEU A 181 10.26 6.65 18.27
C LEU A 181 10.69 7.17 19.64
N GLN A 182 11.88 6.85 20.15
CA GLN A 182 12.41 7.46 21.37
C GLN A 182 12.64 8.97 21.23
N THR A 183 12.95 9.44 20.01
CA THR A 183 13.23 10.86 19.73
C THR A 183 12.10 11.54 18.96
N ASN A 184 11.17 10.77 18.39
CA ASN A 184 10.03 11.31 17.67
C ASN A 184 9.05 11.99 18.64
N THR A 185 8.62 13.21 18.28
CA THR A 185 7.71 14.04 19.08
C THR A 185 6.39 14.35 18.36
N THR A 186 6.21 13.85 17.15
CA THR A 186 5.08 14.17 16.27
C THR A 186 4.04 13.05 16.24
N LEU A 187 4.49 11.80 16.26
CA LEU A 187 3.64 10.63 16.16
C LEU A 187 2.80 10.47 17.43
N LYS A 188 1.49 10.32 17.22
CA LYS A 188 0.45 10.20 18.24
C LYS A 188 -0.25 8.85 18.19
N ALA A 189 -0.34 8.24 17.02
CA ALA A 189 -0.95 6.93 16.82
C ALA A 189 -0.03 6.04 15.99
N LEU A 190 0.24 4.85 16.50
CA LEU A 190 1.02 3.82 15.82
C LEU A 190 0.21 2.52 15.81
N SER A 191 0.01 1.96 14.62
CA SER A 191 -0.48 0.61 14.42
C SER A 191 0.64 -0.20 13.76
N VAL A 192 1.06 -1.28 14.41
CA VAL A 192 2.10 -2.18 13.90
C VAL A 192 1.44 -3.50 13.56
N LYS A 193 1.68 -3.98 12.34
CA LYS A 193 1.23 -5.30 11.90
C LYS A 193 2.44 -6.22 11.74
N ILE A 194 2.40 -7.42 12.31
CA ILE A 194 3.48 -8.38 12.11
C ILE A 194 3.16 -9.17 10.85
N LYS A 195 3.94 -8.97 9.79
CA LYS A 195 3.72 -9.68 8.52
C LYS A 195 4.31 -11.08 8.65
N ASP A 196 3.48 -12.11 8.48
CA ASP A 196 3.96 -13.49 8.49
C ASP A 196 4.87 -13.72 7.27
N LEU A 197 6.11 -14.16 7.55
CA LEU A 197 7.11 -14.54 6.55
C LEU A 197 6.64 -15.74 5.70
N ASN A 198 5.64 -16.50 6.17
CA ASN A 198 5.06 -17.64 5.46
C ASN A 198 4.19 -17.25 4.25
N SER A 199 3.80 -15.97 4.11
CA SER A 199 3.05 -15.50 2.92
C SER A 199 3.84 -15.64 1.61
N SER A 200 5.16 -15.85 1.69
CA SER A 200 6.04 -16.13 0.55
C SER A 200 6.01 -17.59 0.07
N MET A 201 5.26 -18.49 0.73
CA MET A 201 5.29 -19.94 0.44
C MET A 201 4.56 -20.36 -0.84
N HIS A 202 3.81 -19.48 -1.51
CA HIS A 202 3.12 -19.87 -2.75
C HIS A 202 4.03 -20.03 -3.98
N SER A 203 5.33 -19.72 -3.88
CA SER A 203 6.27 -19.90 -5.01
C SER A 203 7.12 -21.18 -4.98
N LEU A 204 7.04 -22.01 -3.93
CA LEU A 204 7.88 -23.21 -3.79
C LEU A 204 7.14 -24.55 -4.00
N GLU A 205 5.81 -24.55 -4.05
CA GLU A 205 5.06 -25.78 -4.39
C GLU A 205 5.29 -26.23 -5.85
N GLU A 206 5.68 -25.33 -6.76
CA GLU A 206 5.93 -25.67 -8.17
C GLU A 206 7.26 -26.43 -8.41
N GLU A 207 8.27 -26.29 -7.55
CA GLU A 207 9.54 -27.02 -7.71
C GLU A 207 9.46 -28.50 -7.28
N SER A 208 8.46 -28.87 -6.47
CA SER A 208 8.23 -30.26 -6.04
C SER A 208 7.80 -31.19 -7.19
N ARG A 209 7.42 -30.64 -8.36
CA ARG A 209 7.06 -31.40 -9.57
C ARG A 209 8.25 -31.84 -10.42
N MET A 210 9.47 -31.36 -10.16
CA MET A 210 10.67 -31.76 -10.90
C MET A 210 11.62 -32.62 -10.03
N GLY A 211 11.23 -33.88 -9.82
CA GLY A 211 12.10 -35.05 -9.94
C GLY A 211 13.42 -35.13 -9.14
N SER A 212 13.60 -34.42 -8.03
CA SER A 212 14.76 -34.60 -7.14
C SER A 212 14.37 -35.25 -5.80
N SER A 213 15.30 -36.01 -5.21
CA SER A 213 15.08 -36.91 -4.07
C SER A 213 14.30 -36.27 -2.91
N SER A 214 13.13 -36.82 -2.62
CA SER A 214 12.12 -36.27 -1.71
C SER A 214 12.59 -36.03 -0.27
N SER A 215 13.66 -36.67 0.20
CA SER A 215 14.14 -36.50 1.58
C SER A 215 14.95 -35.21 1.81
N SER A 216 15.72 -34.76 0.81
CA SER A 216 16.54 -33.54 0.91
C SER A 216 15.69 -32.28 0.83
N LEU A 217 14.66 -32.30 -0.01
CA LEU A 217 13.71 -31.18 -0.15
C LEU A 217 12.87 -30.99 1.12
N VAL A 218 12.36 -32.08 1.71
CA VAL A 218 11.58 -32.01 2.95
C VAL A 218 12.42 -31.49 4.12
N LEU A 219 13.69 -31.89 4.23
CA LEU A 219 14.58 -31.37 5.26
C LEU A 219 14.87 -29.87 5.07
N HIS A 220 15.08 -29.44 3.83
CA HIS A 220 15.28 -28.03 3.49
C HIS A 220 14.03 -27.19 3.82
N MET A 221 12.84 -27.68 3.48
CA MET A 221 11.56 -27.02 3.82
C MET A 221 11.39 -26.90 5.34
N LEU A 222 11.61 -27.97 6.11
CA LEU A 222 11.50 -27.93 7.57
C LEU A 222 12.53 -26.98 8.22
N MET A 223 13.75 -26.91 7.70
CA MET A 223 14.75 -25.96 8.15
C MET A 223 14.34 -24.52 7.86
N GLN A 224 13.73 -24.27 6.69
CA GLN A 224 13.20 -22.96 6.33
C GLN A 224 12.04 -22.55 7.25
N ASP A 225 11.09 -23.45 7.53
CA ASP A 225 9.95 -23.20 8.43
C ASP A 225 10.42 -22.87 9.85
N LEU A 226 11.41 -23.64 10.36
CA LEU A 226 11.99 -23.39 11.67
C LEU A 226 12.72 -22.04 11.73
N GLN A 227 13.43 -21.68 10.67
CA GLN A 227 14.12 -20.39 10.56
C GLN A 227 13.12 -19.22 10.49
N ASN A 228 12.02 -19.38 9.76
CA ASN A 228 10.93 -18.40 9.69
C ASN A 228 10.29 -18.22 11.08
N ALA A 229 9.93 -19.31 11.75
CA ALA A 229 9.36 -19.26 13.11
C ALA A 229 10.30 -18.58 14.11
N LEU A 230 11.61 -18.85 14.02
CA LEU A 230 12.62 -18.20 14.84
C LEU A 230 12.73 -16.69 14.53
N ASN A 231 12.65 -16.29 13.26
CA ASN A 231 12.69 -14.88 12.87
C ASN A 231 11.47 -14.12 13.39
N VAL A 232 10.28 -14.69 13.23
CA VAL A 232 9.04 -14.14 13.79
C VAL A 232 9.16 -13.97 15.32
N ALA A 233 9.62 -15.00 16.03
CA ALA A 233 9.83 -14.93 17.48
C ALA A 233 10.81 -13.82 17.90
N LYS A 234 11.86 -13.57 17.11
CA LYS A 234 12.79 -12.46 17.37
C LYS A 234 12.15 -11.09 17.13
N VAL A 235 11.28 -10.95 16.13
CA VAL A 235 10.52 -9.71 15.89
C VAL A 235 9.62 -9.43 17.10
N TYR A 236 8.91 -10.44 17.61
CA TYR A 236 8.12 -10.32 18.84
C TYR A 236 8.94 -9.87 20.04
N TYR A 237 10.11 -10.48 20.24
CA TYR A 237 10.98 -10.12 21.35
C TYR A 237 11.46 -8.66 21.23
N SER A 238 11.75 -8.21 20.02
CA SER A 238 12.18 -6.83 19.74
C SER A 238 11.04 -5.83 19.93
N LEU A 239 9.83 -6.18 19.49
CA LEU A 239 8.59 -5.44 19.77
C LEU A 239 8.36 -5.31 21.27
N TYR A 240 8.41 -6.42 22.00
CA TYR A 240 8.23 -6.42 23.46
C TYR A 240 9.18 -5.43 24.15
N ASN A 241 10.48 -5.48 23.84
CA ASN A 241 11.46 -4.57 24.43
C ASN A 241 11.22 -3.12 23.99
N GLY A 242 10.93 -2.89 22.71
CA GLY A 242 10.65 -1.58 22.17
C GLY A 242 9.43 -0.90 22.79
N ILE A 243 8.35 -1.66 23.00
CA ILE A 243 7.12 -1.18 23.65
C ILE A 243 7.39 -0.78 25.10
N GLN A 244 8.14 -1.60 25.85
CA GLN A 244 8.50 -1.27 27.24
C GLN A 244 9.24 0.06 27.33
N ASN A 245 10.17 0.31 26.39
CA ASN A 245 10.90 1.57 26.32
C ASN A 245 9.98 2.74 25.92
N ILE A 246 9.13 2.58 24.91
CA ILE A 246 8.21 3.65 24.48
C ILE A 246 7.20 4.01 25.56
N LEU A 247 6.61 3.02 26.24
CA LEU A 247 5.62 3.28 27.29
C LEU A 247 6.21 3.99 28.52
N THR A 248 7.54 3.97 28.68
CA THR A 248 8.23 4.65 29.78
C THR A 248 8.82 6.00 29.38
N GLU A 249 9.29 6.16 28.13
CA GLU A 249 10.05 7.33 27.69
C GLU A 249 9.28 8.27 26.74
N ASN A 250 8.37 7.75 25.91
CA ASN A 250 7.68 8.54 24.89
C ASN A 250 6.43 9.23 25.47
N GLN A 251 6.38 10.56 25.37
CA GLN A 251 5.27 11.37 25.91
C GLN A 251 4.21 11.76 24.88
N THR A 252 4.42 11.45 23.60
CA THR A 252 3.60 11.95 22.49
C THR A 252 2.67 10.89 21.91
N LEU A 253 3.08 9.63 21.96
CA LEU A 253 2.29 8.49 21.52
C LEU A 253 1.12 8.27 22.49
N LYS A 254 -0.10 8.38 21.96
CA LYS A 254 -1.36 8.24 22.71
C LYS A 254 -2.10 6.96 22.37
N TYR A 255 -1.84 6.39 21.20
CA TYR A 255 -2.46 5.19 20.71
C TYR A 255 -1.40 4.25 20.15
N LEU A 256 -1.44 3.01 20.61
CA LEU A 256 -0.59 1.93 20.13
C LEU A 256 -1.46 0.70 19.91
N GLU A 257 -1.49 0.22 18.68
CA GLU A 257 -2.10 -1.04 18.30
C GLU A 257 -1.02 -1.97 17.75
N ILE A 258 -1.07 -3.23 18.16
CA ILE A 258 -0.20 -4.27 17.65
C ILE A 258 -1.11 -5.38 17.19
N ASP A 259 -1.23 -5.49 15.88
CA ASP A 259 -2.02 -6.50 15.22
C ASP A 259 -1.12 -7.62 14.73
N ASN A 260 -1.67 -8.81 14.76
CA ASN A 260 -1.02 -10.02 14.40
C ASN A 260 -2.04 -10.90 13.67
N ASP A 261 -1.83 -11.05 12.37
CA ASP A 261 -2.54 -12.04 11.58
C ASP A 261 -2.00 -13.43 11.97
N ILE A 262 -2.51 -14.03 13.05
CA ILE A 262 -2.44 -15.48 13.28
C ILE A 262 -3.72 -16.13 12.75
#